data_AF-A0A4W2D6C5-F1
#
_entry.id   AF-A0A4W2D6C5-F1
#
_cell.length_a   1.000
_cell.length_b   1.000
_cell.length_c   1.000
_cell.angle_alpha   90.00
_cell.angle_beta   90.00
_cell.angle_gamma   90.00
#
_symmetry.space_group_name_H-M   'P 1'
#
loop_
_entity.id
_entity.type
_entity.pdbx_description
1 polymer ?
#
loop_
_entity_poly.entity_id
_entity_poly.type
_entity_poly.pdbx_seq_one_letter_code
_entity_poly.pdbx_strand_id
1 'polypeptide(L)'
;MESSVLLSLLVLSLLLVNVQGPALTDWFFPQRCPRIQGNCEFKERDECSKNKKCPKHEKCCFFSCGRKCLNLQQDICSMPKEAGPCMALFHRWWYDKTNNSCSSFIYGGCRGNNNNFQSQAVCQSACSAKGSNS
;
A
#
# COMPACT_ATOMS: atom_id res chain seq x y z
N MET A 1 9.14 -38.16 32.20
CA MET A 1 10.00 -36.97 32.01
C MET A 1 9.80 -36.30 30.65
N GLU A 2 9.37 -37.02 29.60
CA GLU A 2 9.10 -36.45 28.27
C GLU A 2 7.91 -35.46 28.22
N SER A 3 6.81 -35.76 28.92
CA SER A 3 5.58 -34.94 28.87
C SER A 3 5.75 -33.54 29.46
N SER A 4 6.54 -33.41 30.54
CA SER A 4 6.82 -32.12 31.18
C SER A 4 7.64 -31.18 30.29
N VAL A 5 8.59 -31.70 29.51
CA VAL A 5 9.43 -30.89 28.60
C VAL A 5 8.60 -30.35 27.44
N LEU A 6 7.71 -31.17 26.88
CA LEU A 6 6.78 -30.75 25.82
C LEU A 6 5.82 -29.66 26.30
N LEU A 7 5.26 -29.79 27.50
CA LEU A 7 4.43 -28.76 28.12
C LEU A 7 5.20 -27.47 28.36
N SER A 8 6.46 -27.54 28.83
CA SER A 8 7.31 -26.35 29.00
C SER A 8 7.61 -25.65 27.68
N LEU A 9 7.93 -26.40 26.62
CA LEU A 9 8.19 -25.84 25.29
C LEU A 9 6.94 -25.24 24.66
N LEU A 10 5.78 -25.88 24.82
CA LEU A 10 4.49 -25.35 24.36
C LEU A 10 4.14 -24.06 25.10
N VAL A 11 4.30 -24.00 26.43
CA VAL A 11 4.08 -22.77 27.21
C VAL A 11 5.05 -21.68 26.79
N LEU A 12 6.33 -21.98 26.57
CA LEU A 12 7.32 -21.02 26.08
C LEU A 12 6.98 -20.50 24.69
N SER A 13 6.51 -21.37 23.80
CA SER A 13 6.06 -20.98 22.44
C SER A 13 4.82 -20.08 22.48
N LEU A 14 3.83 -20.37 23.34
CA LEU A 14 2.64 -19.54 23.53
C LEU A 14 2.98 -18.18 24.15
N LEU A 15 3.96 -18.12 25.07
CA LEU A 15 4.44 -16.87 25.64
C LEU A 15 5.20 -16.01 24.60
N LEU A 16 5.96 -16.64 23.69
CA LEU A 16 6.67 -15.95 22.60
C LEU A 16 5.73 -15.44 21.49
N VAL A 17 4.62 -16.13 21.23
CA VAL A 17 3.60 -15.67 20.25
C VAL A 17 2.95 -14.36 20.69
N ASN A 18 2.85 -14.11 22.00
CA ASN A 18 2.32 -12.86 22.56
C ASN A 18 3.32 -11.68 22.49
N VAL A 19 4.56 -11.89 22.01
CA VAL A 19 5.61 -10.86 21.82
C VAL A 19 5.67 -10.42 20.35
N GLN A 20 4.58 -10.51 19.58
CA GLN A 20 4.56 -10.04 18.19
C GLN A 20 4.16 -8.57 18.12
N GLY A 21 5.07 -7.70 18.55
CA GLY A 21 5.02 -6.30 18.16
C GLY A 21 5.34 -6.14 16.66
N PRO A 22 4.79 -5.13 15.97
CA PRO A 22 5.01 -4.90 14.53
C PRO A 22 6.50 -4.74 14.14
N ALA A 23 7.37 -4.40 15.10
CA ALA A 23 8.80 -4.24 14.87
C ALA A 23 9.55 -5.58 14.64
N LEU A 24 9.08 -6.70 15.20
CA LEU A 24 9.76 -8.01 15.03
C LEU A 24 9.39 -8.66 13.69
N THR A 25 8.14 -8.53 13.25
CA THR A 25 7.70 -9.05 11.95
C THR A 25 8.36 -8.31 10.78
N ASP A 26 8.64 -7.02 10.91
CA ASP A 26 9.33 -6.20 9.91
C ASP A 26 10.78 -6.66 9.62
N TRP A 27 11.44 -7.32 10.59
CA TRP A 27 12.81 -7.85 10.43
C TRP A 27 12.84 -9.17 9.67
N PHE A 28 11.84 -10.03 9.88
CA PHE A 28 11.74 -11.33 9.21
C PHE A 28 11.10 -11.24 7.82
N PHE A 29 10.18 -10.28 7.61
CA PHE A 29 9.48 -10.11 6.35
C PHE A 29 9.45 -8.63 5.95
N PRO A 30 10.54 -8.11 5.35
CA PRO A 30 10.57 -6.71 4.94
C PRO A 30 9.48 -6.47 3.89
N GLN A 31 8.51 -5.59 4.23
CA GLN A 31 7.43 -5.24 3.32
C GLN A 31 7.97 -4.75 1.98
N ARG A 32 7.54 -5.38 0.89
CA ARG A 32 7.96 -5.01 -0.46
C ARG A 32 6.97 -4.02 -1.05
N CYS A 33 7.43 -3.24 -2.02
CA CYS A 33 6.54 -2.39 -2.80
C CYS A 33 5.43 -3.23 -3.45
N PRO A 34 4.20 -2.71 -3.54
CA PRO A 34 3.12 -3.39 -4.24
C PRO A 34 3.51 -3.59 -5.71
N ARG A 35 3.16 -4.76 -6.26
CA ARG A 35 3.28 -5.01 -7.70
C ARG A 35 2.00 -4.55 -8.36
N ILE A 36 2.06 -3.44 -9.08
CA ILE A 36 0.93 -2.94 -9.86
C ILE A 36 1.13 -3.35 -11.30
N GLN A 37 0.08 -3.92 -11.86
CA GLN A 37 -0.03 -4.30 -13.24
C GLN A 37 -1.11 -3.44 -13.90
N GLY A 38 -0.88 -3.03 -15.14
CA GLY A 38 -1.82 -2.19 -15.88
C GLY A 38 -1.09 -1.29 -16.84
N ASN A 39 -1.80 -0.91 -17.90
CA ASN A 39 -1.23 0.00 -18.89
C ASN A 39 -1.30 1.43 -18.34
N CYS A 40 -0.13 2.07 -18.34
CA CYS A 40 -0.01 3.50 -18.14
C CYS A 40 -0.09 4.18 -19.50
N GLU A 41 -1.00 5.14 -19.64
CA GLU A 41 -1.11 5.96 -20.85
C GLU A 41 0.12 6.86 -20.99
N PHE A 42 0.57 7.44 -19.88
CA PHE A 42 1.78 8.24 -19.82
C PHE A 42 2.53 7.99 -18.51
N LYS A 43 3.85 8.19 -18.51
CA LYS A 43 4.63 8.14 -17.28
C LYS A 43 4.33 9.37 -16.42
N GLU A 44 3.90 9.16 -15.18
CA GLU A 44 3.74 10.23 -14.19
C GLU A 44 5.11 10.77 -13.76
N ARG A 45 5.15 12.03 -13.29
CA ARG A 45 6.36 12.60 -12.69
C ARG A 45 6.73 11.79 -11.44
N ASP A 46 7.98 11.34 -11.38
CA ASP A 46 8.51 10.66 -10.20
C ASP A 46 8.63 11.66 -9.03
N GLU A 47 8.00 11.35 -7.90
CA GLU A 47 8.10 12.09 -6.64
C GLU A 47 9.44 11.79 -5.93
N CYS A 48 9.93 10.56 -6.10
CA CYS A 48 11.15 10.10 -5.46
C CYS A 48 12.02 9.28 -6.42
N SER A 49 13.34 9.30 -6.18
CA SER A 49 14.27 8.42 -6.90
C SER A 49 14.75 7.24 -6.06
N LYS A 50 14.67 7.33 -4.73
CA LYS A 50 15.21 6.36 -3.75
C LYS A 50 14.55 6.54 -2.38
N ASN A 51 14.54 5.48 -1.56
CA ASN A 51 13.88 5.47 -0.24
C ASN A 51 14.33 6.63 0.66
N LYS A 52 15.63 6.97 0.68
CA LYS A 52 16.16 8.07 1.50
C LYS A 52 15.67 9.48 1.13
N LYS A 53 14.92 9.62 0.03
CA LYS A 53 14.29 10.89 -0.38
C LYS A 53 12.82 10.98 0.07
N CYS A 54 12.28 9.90 0.61
CA CYS A 54 10.96 9.90 1.22
C CYS A 54 11.04 10.26 2.71
N PRO A 55 9.95 10.75 3.30
CA PRO A 55 9.76 10.85 4.75
C PRO A 55 10.10 9.54 5.50
N LYS A 56 10.30 9.64 6.82
CA LYS A 56 10.63 8.49 7.65
C LYS A 56 9.57 7.39 7.52
N HIS A 57 10.02 6.15 7.44
CA HIS A 57 9.20 4.93 7.32
C HIS A 57 8.47 4.74 5.98
N GLU A 58 8.75 5.57 4.98
CA GLU A 58 8.23 5.40 3.63
C GLU A 58 9.27 4.78 2.68
N LYS A 59 8.79 4.09 1.65
CA LYS A 59 9.62 3.53 0.58
C LYS A 59 9.28 4.19 -0.74
N CYS A 60 10.30 4.37 -1.57
CA CYS A 60 10.13 4.88 -2.92
C CYS A 60 9.76 3.71 -3.84
N CYS A 61 8.48 3.63 -4.19
CA CYS A 61 7.91 2.53 -4.94
C CYS A 61 7.41 3.00 -6.29
N PHE A 62 7.50 2.15 -7.32
CA PHE A 62 6.74 2.37 -8.54
C PHE A 62 5.26 2.10 -8.24
N PHE A 63 4.43 3.15 -8.27
CA PHE A 63 3.04 3.12 -7.84
C PHE A 63 2.17 4.01 -8.75
N SER A 64 0.96 3.56 -9.09
CA SER A 64 0.21 4.06 -10.25
C SER A 64 1.09 3.97 -11.51
N CYS A 65 1.61 5.10 -12.00
CA CYS A 65 2.39 5.21 -13.23
C CYS A 65 3.68 6.02 -13.06
N GLY A 66 4.20 6.11 -11.84
CA GLY A 66 5.45 6.80 -11.50
C GLY A 66 6.01 6.35 -10.15
N ARG A 67 7.16 6.87 -9.74
CA ARG A 67 7.70 6.60 -8.40
C ARG A 67 7.08 7.52 -7.36
N LYS A 68 6.49 6.94 -6.31
CA LYS A 68 5.85 7.66 -5.19
C LYS A 68 6.41 7.20 -3.86
N CYS A 69 6.34 8.08 -2.86
CA CYS A 69 6.65 7.70 -1.49
C CYS A 69 5.43 7.04 -0.85
N LEU A 70 5.61 5.78 -0.42
CA LEU A 70 4.53 4.98 0.16
C LEU A 70 4.86 4.57 1.59
N ASN A 71 3.90 4.77 2.50
CA ASN A 71 3.84 4.04 3.74
C ASN A 71 3.21 2.66 3.49
N LEU A 72 4.01 1.59 3.56
CA LEU A 72 3.56 0.23 3.24
C LEU A 72 2.62 -0.38 4.29
N GLN A 73 2.50 0.25 5.46
CA GLN A 73 1.54 -0.14 6.50
C GLN A 73 0.16 0.54 6.28
N GLN A 74 0.08 1.54 5.40
CA GLN A 74 -1.15 2.30 5.18
C GLN A 74 -1.99 1.68 4.06
N ASP A 75 -3.29 1.50 4.33
CA ASP A 75 -4.22 1.00 3.33
C ASP A 75 -4.67 2.10 2.36
N ILE A 76 -3.92 2.26 1.26
CA ILE A 76 -4.20 3.22 0.20
C ILE A 76 -5.63 3.08 -0.32
N CYS A 77 -6.12 1.86 -0.49
CA CYS A 77 -7.43 1.59 -1.06
C CYS A 77 -8.59 1.94 -0.12
N SER A 78 -8.32 2.23 1.16
CA SER A 78 -9.32 2.73 2.10
C SER A 78 -9.35 4.26 2.22
N MET A 79 -8.46 4.98 1.53
CA MET A 79 -8.43 6.44 1.56
C MET A 79 -9.58 7.05 0.74
N PRO A 80 -10.06 8.25 1.08
CA PRO A 80 -11.05 8.94 0.25
C PRO A 80 -10.43 9.46 -1.05
N LYS A 81 -11.25 9.67 -2.10
CA LYS A 81 -10.84 10.52 -3.21
C LYS A 81 -10.54 11.93 -2.74
N GLU A 82 -9.44 12.51 -3.21
CA GLU A 82 -9.03 13.86 -2.85
C GLU A 82 -8.58 14.63 -4.09
N ALA A 83 -9.39 15.63 -4.48
CA ALA A 83 -9.09 16.47 -5.64
C ALA A 83 -7.85 17.36 -5.40
N GLY A 84 -7.58 17.71 -4.15
CA GLY A 84 -6.57 18.70 -3.80
C GLY A 84 -7.00 20.14 -4.13
N PRO A 85 -6.16 21.14 -3.81
CA PRO A 85 -6.51 22.56 -3.94
C PRO A 85 -6.24 23.14 -5.33
N CYS A 86 -5.50 22.44 -6.19
CA CYS A 86 -5.21 22.90 -7.55
C CYS A 86 -6.44 22.72 -8.46
N MET A 87 -6.50 23.48 -9.56
CA MET A 87 -7.69 23.59 -10.43
C MET A 87 -7.50 22.96 -11.82
N ALA A 88 -6.50 22.09 -12.02
CA ALA A 88 -6.38 21.34 -13.26
C ALA A 88 -7.47 20.26 -13.34
N LEU A 89 -7.77 19.80 -14.55
CA LEU A 89 -8.82 18.81 -14.81
C LEU A 89 -8.20 17.47 -15.23
N PHE A 90 -7.56 16.77 -14.28
CA PHE A 90 -7.04 15.44 -14.57
C PHE A 90 -8.08 14.36 -14.29
N HIS A 91 -8.51 13.64 -15.31
CA HIS A 91 -9.29 12.41 -15.14
C HIS A 91 -8.42 11.35 -14.47
N ARG A 92 -8.88 10.86 -13.32
CA ARG A 92 -8.20 9.84 -12.51
C ARG A 92 -9.20 8.84 -11.98
N TRP A 93 -8.67 7.75 -11.44
CA TRP A 93 -9.44 6.66 -10.84
C TRP A 93 -9.09 6.56 -9.37
N TRP A 94 -10.07 6.28 -8.53
CA TRP A 94 -9.90 5.96 -7.12
C TRP A 94 -10.70 4.70 -6.80
N TYR A 95 -10.25 3.94 -5.81
CA TYR A 95 -10.97 2.79 -5.30
C TYR A 95 -12.03 3.24 -4.30
N ASP A 96 -13.31 3.03 -4.66
CA ASP A 96 -14.44 3.25 -3.79
C ASP A 96 -14.71 1.98 -2.99
N LYS A 97 -14.29 1.99 -1.72
CA LYS A 97 -14.49 0.86 -0.81
C LYS A 97 -15.96 0.56 -0.53
N THR A 98 -16.85 1.56 -0.63
CA THR A 98 -18.30 1.36 -0.42
C THR A 98 -18.88 0.48 -1.51
N ASN A 99 -18.46 0.70 -2.74
CA ASN A 99 -18.93 -0.02 -3.93
C ASN A 99 -18.02 -1.19 -4.32
N ASN A 100 -16.89 -1.36 -3.62
CA ASN A 100 -15.82 -2.31 -3.98
C ASN A 100 -15.39 -2.21 -5.46
N SER A 101 -15.30 -0.98 -5.97
CA SER A 101 -15.05 -0.72 -7.38
C SER A 101 -14.15 0.50 -7.60
N CYS A 102 -13.42 0.50 -8.71
CA CYS A 102 -12.70 1.68 -9.16
C CYS A 102 -13.63 2.64 -9.91
N SER A 103 -13.70 3.88 -9.46
CA SER A 103 -14.56 4.93 -10.02
C SER A 103 -13.72 6.12 -10.46
N SER A 104 -14.17 6.84 -11.50
CA SER A 104 -13.47 8.04 -11.97
C SER A 104 -13.73 9.26 -11.07
N PHE A 105 -12.76 10.17 -10.98
CA PHE A 105 -12.91 11.49 -10.38
C PHE A 105 -11.98 12.50 -11.06
N ILE A 106 -12.19 13.79 -10.78
CA ILE A 106 -11.30 14.86 -11.24
C ILE A 106 -10.30 15.19 -10.15
N TYR A 107 -9.02 15.10 -10.49
CA TYR A 107 -7.90 15.49 -9.66
C TYR A 107 -7.35 16.85 -10.09
N GLY A 108 -7.19 17.75 -9.12
CA GLY A 108 -6.73 19.12 -9.30
C GLY A 108 -5.28 19.25 -9.74
N GLY A 109 -4.48 18.18 -9.64
CA GLY A 109 -3.08 18.15 -10.12
C GLY A 109 -2.02 18.38 -9.05
N CYS A 110 -2.39 18.67 -7.81
CA CYS A 110 -1.44 18.80 -6.70
C CYS A 110 -2.05 18.34 -5.37
N ARG A 111 -1.18 17.93 -4.43
CA ARG A 111 -1.56 17.33 -3.15
C ARG A 111 -2.49 16.14 -3.36
N GLY A 112 -3.43 15.85 -2.47
CA GLY A 112 -4.19 14.62 -2.54
C GLY A 112 -3.50 13.48 -1.79
N ASN A 113 -3.97 12.27 -2.04
CA ASN A 113 -3.43 11.04 -1.47
C ASN A 113 -3.21 9.97 -2.56
N ASN A 114 -2.71 8.79 -2.16
CA ASN A 114 -2.31 7.73 -3.08
C ASN A 114 -3.48 6.92 -3.66
N ASN A 115 -4.73 7.12 -3.22
CA ASN A 115 -5.90 6.52 -3.87
C ASN A 115 -6.29 7.32 -5.12
N ASN A 116 -5.34 7.39 -6.05
CA ASN A 116 -5.37 8.21 -7.25
C ASN A 116 -4.50 7.54 -8.33
N PHE A 117 -5.17 6.96 -9.31
CA PHE A 117 -4.58 6.12 -10.36
C PHE A 117 -4.88 6.70 -11.73
N GLN A 118 -3.95 6.53 -12.68
CA GLN A 118 -4.13 7.02 -14.05
C GLN A 118 -5.23 6.28 -14.82
N SER A 119 -5.38 4.98 -14.61
CA SER A 119 -6.34 4.14 -15.32
C SER A 119 -7.12 3.22 -14.38
N GLN A 120 -8.30 2.79 -14.82
CA GLN A 120 -9.13 1.83 -14.09
C GLN A 120 -8.38 0.53 -13.82
N ALA A 121 -7.63 0.02 -14.81
CA ALA A 121 -6.87 -1.22 -14.69
C ALA A 121 -5.78 -1.13 -13.61
N VAL A 122 -5.05 -0.01 -13.55
CA VAL A 122 -4.04 0.25 -12.51
C VAL A 122 -4.70 0.30 -11.13
N CYS A 123 -5.84 0.97 -11.00
CA CYS A 123 -6.61 1.00 -9.77
C CYS A 123 -7.06 -0.39 -9.32
N GLN A 124 -7.62 -1.19 -10.23
CA GLN A 124 -8.06 -2.55 -9.94
C GLN A 124 -6.89 -3.45 -9.54
N SER A 125 -5.76 -3.38 -10.25
CA SER A 125 -4.58 -4.15 -9.85
C SER A 125 -4.05 -3.75 -8.48
N ALA A 126 -4.11 -2.46 -8.12
CA ALA A 126 -3.64 -1.99 -6.83
C ALA A 126 -4.57 -2.40 -5.67
N CYS A 127 -5.89 -2.45 -5.90
CA CYS A 127 -6.88 -2.55 -4.82
C CYS A 127 -7.76 -3.79 -4.83
N SER A 128 -7.95 -4.45 -5.96
CA SER A 128 -8.80 -5.65 -6.06
C SER A 128 -8.07 -6.94 -5.65
N ALA A 129 -6.75 -6.89 -5.41
CA ALA A 129 -5.95 -8.07 -5.05
C ALA A 129 -6.05 -8.50 -3.57
N LYS A 130 -6.86 -7.84 -2.73
CA LYS A 130 -7.02 -8.22 -1.31
C LYS A 130 -8.00 -9.38 -1.09
N GLY A 131 -7.91 -10.40 -1.95
CA GLY A 131 -8.78 -11.59 -1.96
C GLY A 131 -8.06 -12.93 -2.16
N SER A 132 -6.73 -13.00 -2.06
CA SER A 132 -6.02 -14.29 -2.09
C SER A 132 -4.86 -14.32 -1.08
N ASN A 133 -5.12 -14.96 0.06
CA ASN A 133 -4.10 -15.46 0.97
C ASN A 133 -2.98 -16.19 0.21
N SER A 134 -1.73 -15.89 0.54
CA SER A 134 -0.59 -16.81 0.42
C SER A 134 0.45 -16.41 1.46
#